data_AF-L8GH21-F1
#
_entry.id   AF-L8GH21-F1
#
_cell.length_a   1.000
_cell.length_b   1.000
_cell.length_c   1.000
_cell.angle_alpha   90.00
_cell.angle_beta   90.00
_cell.angle_gamma   90.00
#
_symmetry.space_group_name_H-M   'P 1'
#
loop_
_entity.id
_entity.type
_entity.pdbx_description
1 polymer ?
#
loop_
_entity_poly.entity_id
_entity_poly.type
_entity_poly.pdbx_seq_one_letter_code
_entity_poly.pdbx_strand_id
1 'polypeptide(L)'
;MSFDQQAAYAILRDVASRDCIFGSVTALSATFVIDVSGSMDTRFTLNGTTYSRLSYVQQHLSQVISEQLKPYQQFNVIIYSSGARALFSAPVNATTANIKSALTFVAGLRAGGSTNTYAGLQLAFSSSKDTVAVYLLTDGVPDSGLAPRILQAIPQWEAQRAADRQIRIFATAFLLGPDSAADKQLSAAFMKQVAALTNGVYRNMDQTQ
;
A
#
# COMPACT_ATOMS: atom_id res chain seq x y z
N MET A 1 10.96 34.21 19.67
CA MET A 1 10.44 33.33 18.60
C MET A 1 9.33 34.11 17.90
N SER A 2 9.45 34.34 16.60
CA SER A 2 8.52 35.17 15.82
C SER A 2 7.13 34.52 15.73
N PHE A 3 6.08 35.33 15.75
CA PHE A 3 4.68 34.93 15.54
C PHE A 3 4.51 34.06 14.28
N ASP A 4 5.32 34.28 13.24
CA ASP A 4 5.29 33.51 11.99
C ASP A 4 5.69 32.03 12.16
N GLN A 5 6.60 31.72 13.10
CA GLN A 5 6.99 30.33 13.35
C GLN A 5 5.86 29.56 14.03
N GLN A 6 5.14 30.17 14.98
CA GLN A 6 4.03 29.49 15.66
C GLN A 6 2.85 29.26 14.72
N ALA A 7 2.54 30.21 13.83
CA ALA A 7 1.53 30.03 12.79
C ALA A 7 1.95 28.95 11.77
N ALA A 8 3.21 28.96 11.32
CA ALA A 8 3.74 27.92 10.43
C ALA A 8 3.73 26.53 11.10
N TYR A 9 4.10 26.42 12.38
CA TYR A 9 4.05 25.16 13.13
C TYR A 9 2.62 24.66 13.37
N ALA A 10 1.65 25.57 13.56
CA ALA A 10 0.24 25.20 13.66
C ALA A 10 -0.31 24.66 12.33
N ILE A 11 0.09 25.25 11.20
CA ILE A 11 -0.26 24.77 9.86
C ILE A 11 0.39 23.40 9.57
N LEU A 12 1.66 23.22 9.95
CA LEU A 12 2.38 21.95 9.76
C LEU A 12 1.86 20.82 10.67
N ARG A 13 1.27 21.14 11.83
CA ARG A 13 0.65 20.14 12.73
C ARG A 13 -0.64 19.55 12.16
N ASP A 14 -1.39 20.33 11.38
CA ASP A 14 -2.67 19.91 10.82
C ASP A 14 -2.52 19.10 9.52
N VAL A 15 -1.31 19.08 8.94
CA VAL A 15 -0.95 18.13 7.90
C VAL A 15 -0.59 16.82 8.59
N ALA A 16 -1.47 15.82 8.49
CA ALA A 16 -1.16 14.47 8.94
C ALA A 16 0.24 14.08 8.42
N SER A 17 1.13 13.68 9.34
CA SER A 17 2.51 13.38 9.00
C SER A 17 2.53 12.37 7.85
N ARG A 18 3.35 12.65 6.84
CA ARG A 18 3.54 11.75 5.70
C ARG A 18 4.08 10.43 6.23
N ASP A 19 3.29 9.37 6.05
CA ASP A 19 3.74 8.03 6.38
C ASP A 19 4.87 7.61 5.42
N CYS A 20 5.92 6.96 5.93
CA CYS A 20 7.05 6.58 5.09
C CYS A 20 6.68 5.49 4.07
N ILE A 21 5.70 4.63 4.39
CA ILE A 21 5.26 3.53 3.54
C ILE A 21 4.16 4.01 2.59
N PHE A 22 3.10 4.63 3.12
CA PHE A 22 1.89 4.96 2.38
C PHE A 22 1.83 6.41 1.92
N GLY A 23 2.68 7.29 2.46
CA GLY A 23 2.63 8.72 2.18
C GLY A 23 1.40 9.39 2.81
N SER A 24 0.73 10.23 2.01
CA SER A 24 -0.52 10.88 2.39
C SER A 24 -1.70 10.22 1.70
N VAL A 25 -2.75 9.87 2.45
CA VAL A 25 -3.98 9.27 1.94
C VAL A 25 -5.07 10.32 1.79
N THR A 26 -5.08 10.98 0.63
CA THR A 26 -5.97 12.11 0.32
C THR A 26 -7.07 11.77 -0.67
N ALA A 27 -7.04 10.58 -1.28
CA ALA A 27 -8.04 10.13 -2.24
C ALA A 27 -9.41 9.91 -1.57
N LEU A 28 -10.49 10.22 -2.29
CA LEU A 28 -11.86 9.99 -1.80
C LEU A 28 -12.19 8.50 -1.64
N SER A 29 -11.55 7.62 -2.41
CA SER A 29 -11.69 6.17 -2.28
C SER A 29 -10.35 5.49 -2.50
N ALA A 30 -9.81 4.89 -1.44
CA ALA A 30 -8.47 4.31 -1.38
C ALA A 30 -8.50 2.83 -1.02
N THR A 31 -7.84 1.98 -1.79
CA THR A 31 -7.69 0.55 -1.47
C THR A 31 -6.23 0.25 -1.15
N PHE A 32 -5.96 -0.26 0.05
CA PHE A 32 -4.64 -0.76 0.44
C PHE A 32 -4.50 -2.20 -0.02
N VAL A 33 -3.47 -2.51 -0.81
CA VAL A 33 -3.21 -3.85 -1.36
C VAL A 33 -1.87 -4.32 -0.79
N ILE A 34 -1.94 -5.21 0.21
CA ILE A 34 -0.82 -5.54 1.08
C ILE A 34 -0.35 -6.97 0.83
N ASP A 35 0.92 -7.10 0.49
CA ASP A 35 1.61 -8.39 0.45
C ASP A 35 1.68 -9.02 1.85
N VAL A 36 1.28 -10.28 1.95
CA VAL A 36 1.44 -11.12 3.14
C VAL A 36 2.12 -12.44 2.80
N SER A 37 2.90 -12.49 1.71
CA SER A 37 3.71 -13.65 1.33
C SER A 37 4.76 -14.00 2.39
N GLY A 38 5.40 -15.17 2.26
CA GLY A 38 6.38 -15.65 3.23
C GLY A 38 7.57 -14.71 3.45
N SER A 39 8.00 -13.96 2.42
CA SER A 39 9.10 -12.99 2.53
C SER A 39 8.80 -11.86 3.51
N MET A 40 7.52 -11.56 3.74
CA MET A 40 7.09 -10.53 4.69
C MET A 40 7.37 -10.89 6.16
N ASP A 41 7.77 -12.14 6.47
CA ASP A 41 8.26 -12.51 7.81
C ASP A 41 9.73 -12.14 8.05
N THR A 42 10.45 -11.75 6.98
CA THR A 42 11.85 -11.33 7.04
C THR A 42 12.06 -10.24 8.09
N ARG A 43 13.09 -10.42 8.92
CA ARG A 43 13.40 -9.50 10.01
C ARG A 43 14.44 -8.47 9.62
N PHE A 44 14.28 -7.26 10.14
CA PHE A 44 15.25 -6.18 10.04
C PHE A 44 15.23 -5.36 11.34
N THR A 45 16.31 -4.64 11.60
CA THR A 45 16.43 -3.78 12.77
C THR A 45 16.48 -2.32 12.32
N LEU A 46 15.65 -1.49 12.95
CA LEU A 46 15.61 -0.04 12.74
C LEU A 46 15.63 0.64 14.11
N ASN A 47 16.55 1.58 14.32
CA ASN A 47 16.68 2.33 15.58
C ASN A 47 16.74 1.43 16.83
N GLY A 48 17.45 0.31 16.75
CA GLY A 48 17.59 -0.66 17.85
C GLY A 48 16.37 -1.55 18.11
N THR A 49 15.28 -1.41 17.33
CA THR A 49 14.09 -2.26 17.41
C THR A 49 14.04 -3.21 16.23
N THR A 50 13.79 -4.50 16.49
CA THR A 50 13.67 -5.52 15.45
C THR A 50 12.22 -5.75 15.10
N TYR A 51 11.93 -5.69 13.79
CA TYR A 51 10.61 -5.93 13.21
C TYR A 51 10.70 -7.06 12.19
N SER A 52 9.60 -7.80 11.97
CA SER A 52 9.38 -8.37 10.64
C SER A 52 8.85 -7.29 9.69
N ARG A 53 9.07 -7.42 8.38
CA ARG A 53 8.48 -6.52 7.35
C ARG A 53 6.97 -6.37 7.57
N LEU A 54 6.26 -7.48 7.78
CA LEU A 54 4.82 -7.45 8.03
C LEU A 54 4.46 -6.69 9.30
N SER A 55 5.17 -6.91 10.42
CA SER A 55 4.85 -6.21 11.68
C SER A 55 5.02 -4.70 11.57
N TYR A 56 6.02 -4.25 10.82
CA TYR A 56 6.25 -2.84 10.53
C TYR A 56 5.13 -2.29 9.65
N VAL A 57 4.76 -3.00 8.58
CA VAL A 57 3.62 -2.62 7.73
C VAL A 57 2.30 -2.58 8.51
N GLN A 58 2.05 -3.52 9.42
CA GLN A 58 0.86 -3.54 10.26
C GLN A 58 0.76 -2.28 11.14
N GLN A 59 1.87 -1.85 11.74
CA GLN A 59 1.93 -0.64 12.55
C GLN A 59 1.60 0.60 11.73
N HIS A 60 2.28 0.79 10.59
CA HIS A 60 2.09 1.94 9.72
C HIS A 60 0.70 1.97 9.06
N LEU A 61 0.20 0.82 8.60
CA LEU A 61 -1.14 0.71 8.02
C LEU A 61 -2.22 1.02 9.05
N SER A 62 -2.06 0.53 10.27
CA SER A 62 -2.99 0.85 11.38
C SER A 62 -3.02 2.35 11.64
N GLN A 63 -1.83 2.97 11.74
CA GLN A 63 -1.69 4.40 11.96
C GLN A 63 -2.36 5.22 10.85
N VAL A 64 -2.10 4.89 9.59
CA VAL A 64 -2.69 5.59 8.43
C VAL A 64 -4.22 5.47 8.42
N ILE A 65 -4.74 4.26 8.67
CA ILE A 65 -6.19 4.03 8.72
C ILE A 65 -6.84 4.82 9.86
N SER A 66 -6.21 4.92 11.03
CA SER A 66 -6.79 5.61 12.19
C SER A 66 -6.61 7.12 12.17
N GLU A 67 -5.52 7.63 11.61
CA GLU A 67 -5.13 9.05 11.74
C GLU A 67 -5.36 9.86 10.46
N GLN A 68 -5.16 9.27 9.28
CA GLN A 68 -5.25 9.99 8.02
C GLN A 68 -6.65 9.96 7.40
N LEU A 69 -7.34 8.81 7.47
CA LEU A 69 -8.66 8.67 6.85
C LEU A 69 -9.70 9.55 7.54
N LYS A 70 -10.48 10.27 6.75
CA LYS A 70 -11.61 11.09 7.20
C LYS A 70 -12.93 10.38 6.95
N PRO A 71 -13.99 10.64 7.74
CA PRO A 71 -15.27 9.93 7.63
C PRO A 71 -15.94 9.98 6.25
N TYR A 72 -15.64 10.99 5.44
CA TYR A 72 -16.14 11.13 4.06
C TYR A 72 -15.34 10.34 3.02
N GLN A 73 -14.15 9.84 3.36
CA GLN A 73 -13.36 8.97 2.49
C GLN A 73 -13.84 7.52 2.62
N GLN A 74 -13.78 6.81 1.51
CA GLN A 74 -13.97 5.38 1.44
C GLN A 74 -12.64 4.66 1.44
N PHE A 75 -12.61 3.46 2.02
CA PHE A 75 -11.43 2.64 2.00
C PHE A 75 -11.73 1.14 1.98
N ASN A 76 -10.74 0.36 1.55
CA ASN A 76 -10.72 -1.09 1.72
C ASN A 76 -9.28 -1.56 1.98
N VAL A 77 -9.15 -2.75 2.56
CA VAL A 77 -7.88 -3.45 2.72
C VAL A 77 -7.98 -4.79 2.01
N ILE A 78 -7.14 -4.99 1.01
CA ILE A 78 -6.92 -6.25 0.31
C ILE A 78 -5.56 -6.77 0.77
N ILE A 79 -5.52 -8.05 1.10
CA ILE A 79 -4.24 -8.74 1.26
C ILE A 79 -4.08 -9.77 0.17
N TYR A 80 -2.84 -10.06 -0.18
CA TYR A 80 -2.52 -11.14 -1.10
C TYR A 80 -1.28 -11.93 -0.68
N SER A 81 -1.31 -13.22 -0.98
CA SER A 81 -0.13 -14.09 -1.04
C SER A 81 -0.32 -15.04 -2.22
N SER A 82 -0.65 -16.32 -2.02
CA SER A 82 -0.97 -17.23 -3.13
C SER A 82 -2.30 -16.91 -3.83
N GLY A 83 -3.20 -16.22 -3.14
CA GLY A 83 -4.41 -15.61 -3.68
C GLY A 83 -4.66 -14.27 -3.01
N ALA A 84 -5.80 -13.63 -3.29
CA ALA A 84 -6.15 -12.35 -2.71
C ALA A 84 -7.50 -12.40 -1.98
N ARG A 85 -7.64 -11.61 -0.92
CA ARG A 85 -8.90 -11.44 -0.20
C ARG A 85 -9.04 -10.01 0.32
N ALA A 86 -10.24 -9.47 0.19
CA ALA A 86 -10.59 -8.15 0.70
C ALA A 86 -11.22 -8.27 2.10
N LEU A 87 -11.04 -7.23 2.92
CA LEU A 87 -11.74 -7.07 4.19
C LEU A 87 -13.24 -6.80 3.94
N PHE A 88 -13.54 -5.86 3.06
CA PHE A 88 -14.90 -5.53 2.63
C PHE A 88 -15.11 -5.94 1.17
N SER A 89 -16.36 -6.20 0.78
CA SER A 89 -16.69 -6.54 -0.61
C SER A 89 -16.42 -5.38 -1.60
N ALA A 90 -16.51 -4.15 -1.13
CA ALA A 90 -16.18 -2.91 -1.84
C ALA A 90 -15.68 -1.86 -0.82
N PRO A 91 -15.04 -0.75 -1.26
CA PRO A 91 -14.67 0.35 -0.36
C PRO A 91 -15.86 0.87 0.45
N VAL A 92 -15.65 1.07 1.74
CA VAL A 92 -16.67 1.57 2.68
C VAL A 92 -16.22 2.87 3.32
N ASN A 93 -17.16 3.72 3.74
CA ASN A 93 -16.83 4.96 4.44
C ASN A 93 -16.00 4.68 5.70
N ALA A 94 -15.03 5.55 6.00
CA ALA A 94 -14.16 5.47 7.17
C ALA A 94 -14.88 5.87 8.48
N THR A 95 -15.97 5.17 8.79
CA THR A 95 -16.68 5.28 10.07
C THR A 95 -15.85 4.66 11.19
N THR A 96 -16.11 5.07 12.44
CA THR A 96 -15.45 4.47 13.63
C THR A 96 -15.59 2.95 13.67
N ALA A 97 -16.74 2.40 13.25
CA ALA A 97 -16.97 0.97 13.19
C ALA A 97 -16.10 0.28 12.13
N ASN A 98 -16.07 0.83 10.91
CA ASN A 98 -15.29 0.25 9.81
C ASN A 98 -13.78 0.37 10.07
N ILE A 99 -13.33 1.49 10.65
CA ILE A 99 -11.94 1.67 11.10
C ILE A 99 -11.60 0.59 12.13
N LYS A 100 -12.43 0.38 13.16
CA LYS A 100 -12.19 -0.66 14.18
C LYS A 100 -12.09 -2.05 13.55
N SER A 101 -12.99 -2.41 12.64
CA SER A 101 -12.94 -3.67 11.90
C SER A 101 -11.64 -3.81 11.11
N ALA A 102 -11.18 -2.74 10.46
CA ALA A 102 -9.93 -2.73 9.73
C ALA A 102 -8.70 -2.86 10.64
N LEU A 103 -8.68 -2.22 11.80
CA LEU A 103 -7.58 -2.36 12.76
C LEU A 103 -7.49 -3.79 13.31
N THR A 104 -8.63 -4.41 13.64
CA THR A 104 -8.66 -5.84 14.03
C THR A 104 -8.18 -6.74 12.90
N PHE A 105 -8.58 -6.44 11.67
CA PHE A 105 -8.16 -7.17 10.49
C PHE A 105 -6.65 -7.10 10.27
N VAL A 106 -6.08 -5.89 10.33
CA VAL A 106 -4.65 -5.63 10.14
C VAL A 106 -3.84 -6.29 11.25
N ALA A 107 -4.28 -6.23 12.51
CA ALA A 107 -3.60 -6.89 13.63
C ALA A 107 -3.54 -8.43 13.48
N GLY A 108 -4.51 -9.02 12.78
CA GLY A 108 -4.60 -10.46 12.54
C GLY A 108 -3.77 -10.98 11.36
N LEU A 109 -3.08 -10.11 10.60
CA LEU A 109 -2.30 -10.54 9.45
C LEU A 109 -1.12 -11.43 9.85
N ARG A 110 -0.82 -12.40 8.97
CA ARG A 110 0.25 -13.38 9.11
C ARG A 110 0.91 -13.58 7.75
N ALA A 111 2.23 -13.65 7.75
CA ALA A 111 3.01 -13.91 6.55
C ALA A 111 2.91 -15.40 6.17
N GLY A 112 2.83 -15.68 4.87
CA GLY A 112 2.84 -17.05 4.35
C GLY A 112 2.30 -17.16 2.93
N GLY A 113 2.68 -18.22 2.23
CA GLY A 113 2.33 -18.45 0.83
C GLY A 113 3.28 -17.75 -0.14
N SER A 114 2.91 -17.79 -1.42
CA SER A 114 3.66 -17.21 -2.54
C SER A 114 3.27 -15.75 -2.80
N THR A 115 3.76 -15.13 -3.87
CA THR A 115 3.62 -13.68 -4.15
C THR A 115 2.78 -13.45 -5.41
N ASN A 116 1.46 -13.70 -5.32
CA ASN A 116 0.51 -13.50 -6.41
C ASN A 116 -0.03 -12.05 -6.45
N THR A 117 0.85 -11.11 -6.78
CA THR A 117 0.50 -9.69 -6.92
C THR A 117 -0.59 -9.45 -7.97
N TYR A 118 -0.68 -10.32 -8.98
CA TYR A 118 -1.74 -10.25 -9.99
C TYR A 118 -3.13 -10.39 -9.36
N ALA A 119 -3.33 -11.36 -8.48
CA ALA A 119 -4.61 -11.55 -7.79
C ALA A 119 -4.97 -10.33 -6.92
N GLY A 120 -3.98 -9.75 -6.22
CA GLY A 120 -4.17 -8.56 -5.40
C GLY A 120 -4.63 -7.35 -6.21
N LEU A 121 -3.93 -7.05 -7.30
CA LEU A 121 -4.29 -5.95 -8.19
C LEU A 121 -5.61 -6.22 -8.93
N GLN A 122 -5.82 -7.42 -9.46
CA GLN A 122 -7.06 -7.76 -10.14
C GLN A 122 -8.28 -7.51 -9.23
N LEU A 123 -8.21 -7.94 -7.96
CA LEU A 123 -9.27 -7.71 -6.99
C LEU A 123 -9.46 -6.22 -6.67
N ALA A 124 -8.38 -5.44 -6.59
CA ALA A 124 -8.47 -3.99 -6.37
C ALA A 124 -9.18 -3.27 -7.53
N PHE A 125 -8.90 -3.67 -8.76
CA PHE A 125 -9.52 -3.08 -9.96
C PHE A 125 -10.97 -3.53 -10.16
N SER A 126 -11.32 -4.78 -9.77
CA SER A 126 -12.66 -5.33 -9.97
C SER A 126 -13.63 -5.07 -8.82
N SER A 127 -13.14 -4.85 -7.60
CA SER A 127 -13.99 -4.72 -6.39
C SER A 127 -14.90 -3.48 -6.40
N SER A 128 -14.45 -2.37 -6.98
CA SER A 128 -15.29 -1.19 -7.17
C SER A 128 -14.80 -0.28 -8.29
N LYS A 129 -15.76 0.33 -8.99
CA LYS A 129 -15.52 1.42 -9.95
C LYS A 129 -15.26 2.77 -9.26
N ASP A 130 -15.51 2.87 -7.95
CA ASP A 130 -15.28 4.08 -7.15
C ASP A 130 -13.85 4.21 -6.64
N THR A 131 -13.09 3.12 -6.58
CA THR A 131 -11.66 3.16 -6.20
C THR A 131 -10.90 4.06 -7.17
N VAL A 132 -10.19 5.06 -6.65
CA VAL A 132 -9.36 5.98 -7.46
C VAL A 132 -7.89 6.00 -7.02
N ALA A 133 -7.59 5.41 -5.86
CA ALA A 133 -6.22 5.21 -5.41
C ALA A 133 -6.02 3.76 -4.93
N VAL A 134 -4.92 3.16 -5.37
CA VAL A 134 -4.45 1.86 -4.89
C VAL A 134 -3.08 2.04 -4.24
N TYR A 135 -2.96 1.69 -2.97
CA TYR A 135 -1.70 1.69 -2.24
C TYR A 135 -1.15 0.26 -2.25
N LEU A 136 -0.30 -0.04 -3.23
CA LEU A 136 0.31 -1.35 -3.40
C LEU A 136 1.60 -1.43 -2.58
N LEU A 137 1.70 -2.45 -1.73
CA LEU A 137 2.91 -2.75 -0.97
C LEU A 137 3.36 -4.17 -1.26
N THR A 138 4.64 -4.34 -1.59
CA THR A 138 5.32 -5.66 -1.70
C THR A 138 6.79 -5.54 -1.32
N ASP A 139 7.37 -6.61 -0.80
CA ASP A 139 8.80 -6.73 -0.54
C ASP A 139 9.55 -7.51 -1.63
N GLY A 140 8.86 -7.98 -2.68
CA GLY A 140 9.41 -8.93 -3.64
C GLY A 140 8.93 -8.73 -5.07
N VAL A 141 9.53 -9.51 -5.97
CA VAL A 141 9.06 -9.67 -7.34
C VAL A 141 7.85 -10.61 -7.31
N PRO A 142 6.80 -10.38 -8.12
CA PRO A 142 5.71 -11.33 -8.28
C PRO A 142 6.21 -12.73 -8.66
N ASP A 143 5.41 -13.77 -8.36
CA ASP A 143 5.71 -15.14 -8.78
C ASP A 143 6.01 -15.23 -10.29
N SER A 144 6.85 -16.19 -10.67
CA SER A 144 7.38 -16.33 -12.04
C SER A 144 6.30 -16.20 -13.12
N GLY A 145 6.55 -15.33 -14.10
CA GLY A 145 5.63 -15.05 -15.22
C GLY A 145 4.48 -14.09 -14.90
N LEU A 146 4.26 -13.68 -13.65
CA LEU A 146 3.21 -12.72 -13.32
C LEU A 146 3.59 -11.27 -13.64
N ALA A 147 4.85 -10.86 -13.48
CA ALA A 147 5.24 -9.47 -13.73
C ALA A 147 4.87 -8.97 -15.13
N PRO A 148 5.21 -9.65 -16.25
CA PRO A 148 4.78 -9.23 -17.58
C PRO A 148 3.25 -9.23 -17.74
N ARG A 149 2.56 -10.21 -17.16
CA ARG A 149 1.09 -10.29 -17.20
C ARG A 149 0.42 -9.11 -16.49
N ILE A 150 0.94 -8.71 -15.33
CA ILE A 150 0.44 -7.56 -14.57
C ILE A 150 0.62 -6.28 -15.38
N LEU A 151 1.80 -6.07 -15.97
CA LEU A 151 2.10 -4.88 -16.76
C LEU A 151 1.22 -4.76 -18.01
N GLN A 152 0.82 -5.89 -18.60
CA GLN A 152 -0.13 -5.92 -19.72
C GLN A 152 -1.60 -5.74 -19.26
N ALA A 153 -1.95 -6.24 -18.08
CA ALA A 153 -3.33 -6.23 -17.58
C ALA A 153 -3.77 -4.86 -17.02
N ILE A 154 -2.87 -4.10 -16.38
CA ILE A 154 -3.20 -2.79 -15.78
C ILE A 154 -3.84 -1.83 -16.81
N PRO A 155 -3.27 -1.59 -18.00
CA PRO A 155 -3.90 -0.72 -19.00
C PRO A 155 -5.26 -1.23 -19.46
N GLN A 156 -5.45 -2.55 -19.53
CA GLN A 156 -6.73 -3.16 -19.92
C GLN A 156 -7.80 -2.97 -18.84
N TRP A 157 -7.43 -3.09 -17.57
CA TRP A 157 -8.35 -2.82 -16.46
C TRP A 157 -8.71 -1.33 -16.37
N GLU A 158 -7.74 -0.43 -16.57
CA GLU A 158 -7.96 1.03 -16.62
C GLU A 158 -8.89 1.44 -17.78
N ALA A 159 -8.74 0.81 -18.95
CA ALA A 159 -9.60 1.06 -20.12
C ALA A 159 -11.09 0.72 -19.87
N GLN A 160 -11.40 -0.08 -18.85
CA GLN A 160 -12.77 -0.41 -18.43
C GLN A 160 -13.33 0.55 -17.37
N ARG A 161 -12.60 1.61 -17.02
CA ARG A 161 -13.02 2.62 -16.04
C ARG A 161 -13.36 3.93 -16.74
N ALA A 162 -14.19 4.74 -16.09
CA ALA A 162 -14.46 6.10 -16.56
C ALA A 162 -13.18 6.95 -16.50
N ALA A 163 -13.06 7.94 -17.38
CA ALA A 163 -11.86 8.79 -17.47
C ALA A 163 -11.58 9.59 -16.19
N ASP A 164 -12.63 9.98 -15.46
CA ASP A 164 -12.56 10.66 -14.16
C ASP A 164 -12.39 9.70 -12.97
N ARG A 165 -12.37 8.38 -13.23
CA ARG A 165 -12.28 7.29 -12.23
C ARG A 165 -11.12 6.33 -12.49
N GLN A 166 -10.13 6.77 -13.24
CA GLN A 166 -8.85 6.06 -13.42
C GLN A 166 -8.16 5.89 -12.05
N ILE A 167 -7.60 4.70 -11.80
CA ILE A 167 -6.86 4.42 -10.56
C ILE A 167 -5.46 4.99 -10.69
N ARG A 168 -4.95 5.62 -9.63
CA ARG A 168 -3.52 5.89 -9.46
C ARG A 168 -2.91 4.89 -8.48
N ILE A 169 -1.84 4.21 -8.88
CA ILE A 169 -1.14 3.24 -8.02
C ILE A 169 0.01 3.93 -7.28
N PHE A 170 -0.06 3.95 -5.95
CA PHE A 170 1.02 4.31 -5.05
C PHE A 170 1.75 3.02 -4.67
N ALA A 171 2.84 2.75 -5.37
CA ALA A 171 3.62 1.52 -5.26
C ALA A 171 4.79 1.71 -4.29
N THR A 172 4.80 0.95 -3.19
CA THR A 172 5.90 0.96 -2.21
C THR A 172 6.62 -0.39 -2.22
N ALA A 173 7.90 -0.37 -2.62
CA ALA A 173 8.78 -1.53 -2.52
C ALA A 173 9.41 -1.56 -1.11
N PHE A 174 9.17 -2.64 -0.36
CA PHE A 174 9.67 -2.83 0.99
C PHE A 174 10.94 -3.69 0.99
N LEU A 175 12.11 -3.06 0.81
CA LEU A 175 13.37 -3.75 0.53
C LEU A 175 14.33 -3.78 1.73
N LEU A 176 13.81 -3.54 2.94
CA LEU A 176 14.55 -3.65 4.20
C LEU A 176 14.71 -5.13 4.59
N GLY A 177 15.95 -5.61 4.61
CA GLY A 177 16.28 -7.01 4.92
C GLY A 177 17.49 -7.51 4.14
N PRO A 178 17.83 -8.80 4.28
CA PRO A 178 19.06 -9.41 3.77
C PRO A 178 19.00 -9.83 2.29
N ASP A 179 17.92 -9.52 1.56
CA ASP A 179 17.78 -9.91 0.15
C ASP A 179 18.95 -9.40 -0.69
N SER A 180 19.26 -10.11 -1.78
CA SER A 180 20.35 -9.72 -2.67
C SER A 180 20.07 -8.37 -3.34
N ALA A 181 21.13 -7.64 -3.70
CA ALA A 181 20.99 -6.39 -4.44
C ALA A 181 20.25 -6.58 -5.78
N ALA A 182 20.44 -7.74 -6.43
CA ALA A 182 19.76 -8.09 -7.67
C ALA A 182 18.24 -8.25 -7.46
N ASP A 183 17.81 -8.96 -6.41
CA ASP A 183 16.38 -9.15 -6.12
C ASP A 183 15.70 -7.82 -5.76
N LYS A 184 16.38 -6.99 -4.97
CA LYS A 184 15.93 -5.63 -4.63
C LYS A 184 15.77 -4.77 -5.88
N GLN A 185 16.74 -4.82 -6.80
CA GLN A 185 16.68 -4.08 -8.05
C GLN A 185 15.52 -4.55 -8.94
N LEU A 186 15.26 -5.86 -9.02
CA LEU A 186 14.14 -6.40 -9.80
C LEU A 186 12.79 -5.97 -9.21
N SER A 187 12.63 -6.06 -7.89
CA SER A 187 11.41 -5.62 -7.19
C SER A 187 11.17 -4.12 -7.38
N ALA A 188 12.20 -3.30 -7.19
CA ALA A 188 12.16 -1.86 -7.44
C ALA A 188 11.77 -1.52 -8.89
N ALA A 189 12.38 -2.19 -9.88
CA ALA A 189 12.10 -1.96 -11.29
C ALA A 189 10.64 -2.30 -11.64
N PHE A 190 10.15 -3.44 -11.16
CA PHE A 190 8.75 -3.84 -11.35
C PHE A 190 7.79 -2.82 -10.73
N MET A 191 7.98 -2.45 -9.47
CA MET A 191 7.12 -1.49 -8.77
C MET A 191 7.11 -0.11 -9.42
N LYS A 192 8.27 0.33 -9.94
CA LYS A 192 8.38 1.59 -10.70
C LYS A 192 7.57 1.55 -11.99
N GLN A 193 7.60 0.44 -12.73
CA GLN A 193 6.79 0.26 -13.94
C GLN A 193 5.29 0.25 -13.62
N VAL A 194 4.87 -0.46 -12.57
CA VAL A 194 3.47 -0.50 -12.12
C VAL A 194 2.94 0.89 -11.79
N ALA A 195 3.70 1.70 -11.03
CA ALA A 195 3.31 3.07 -10.73
C ALA A 195 3.21 3.93 -12.00
N ALA A 196 4.18 3.81 -12.91
CA ALA A 196 4.20 4.61 -14.14
C ALA A 196 2.99 4.37 -15.05
N LEU A 197 2.48 3.14 -15.12
CA LEU A 197 1.31 2.79 -15.94
C LEU A 197 0.02 3.54 -15.56
N THR A 198 -0.05 4.07 -14.34
CA THR A 198 -1.25 4.73 -13.79
C THR A 198 -1.01 6.18 -13.40
N ASN A 199 0.10 6.78 -13.87
CA ASN A 199 0.57 8.09 -13.42
C ASN A 199 0.60 8.20 -11.88
N GLY A 200 1.02 7.11 -11.26
CA GLY A 200 1.08 6.91 -9.82
C GLY A 200 2.39 7.37 -9.19
N VAL A 201 2.69 6.88 -7.99
CA VAL A 201 3.89 7.25 -7.24
C VAL A 201 4.63 5.99 -6.83
N TYR A 202 5.93 5.95 -7.10
CA TYR A 202 6.82 4.91 -6.60
C TYR A 202 7.55 5.38 -5.34
N ARG A 203 7.64 4.51 -4.33
CA ARG A 203 8.44 4.69 -3.12
C ARG A 203 9.31 3.46 -2.90
N ASN A 204 10.49 3.71 -2.37
CA ASN A 204 11.43 2.68 -1.99
C ASN A 204 11.74 2.79 -0.50
N MET A 205 11.59 1.68 0.22
CA MET A 205 12.03 1.54 1.61
C MET A 205 13.26 0.65 1.62
N ASP A 206 14.44 1.25 1.62
CA ASP A 206 15.73 0.59 1.73
C ASP A 206 16.55 1.18 2.88
N GLN A 207 17.66 0.53 3.23
CA GLN A 207 18.53 0.94 4.35
C GLN A 207 19.33 2.22 4.05
N THR A 208 19.13 2.85 2.89
CA THR A 208 19.93 4.00 2.44
C THR A 208 19.29 5.36 2.71
N GLN A 209 18.35 5.45 3.66
CA GLN A 209 17.83 6.74 4.16
C GLN A 209 18.39 7.09 5.53
#